data_AF-A0A6J4QZQ6-F1
#
_entry.id   AF-A0A6J4QZQ6-F1
#
_cell.length_a   1.000
_cell.length_b   1.000
_cell.length_c   1.000
_cell.angle_alpha   90.00
_cell.angle_beta   90.00
_cell.angle_gamma   90.00
#
_symmetry.space_group_name_H-M   'P 1'
#
loop_
_entity.id
_entity.type
_entity.pdbx_description
1 polymer ?
#
loop_
_entity_poly.entity_id
_entity_poly.type
_entity_poly.pdbx_seq_one_letter_code
_entity_poly.pdbx_strand_id
1 'polypeptide(L)'
;MQSEDSAAYTYLTVPPDPTLRSCIGLVVAGLAARARIGVAGLEDAVELLEGQHTSEVPTRYRFSVDEDSLVAEIETPEGARGNGEPDGSAGWRTVVELVVS
;
A
#
# COMPACT_ATOMS: atom_id res chain seq x y z
N MET A 1 14.23 7.77 21.63
CA MET A 1 14.61 6.66 20.74
C MET A 1 13.49 5.63 20.87
N GLN A 2 12.39 5.87 20.15
CA GLN A 2 11.31 4.90 20.08
C GLN A 2 11.84 3.76 19.22
N SER A 3 11.87 2.56 19.77
CA SER A 3 12.12 1.35 19.02
C SER A 3 11.05 1.29 17.92
N GLU A 4 11.47 1.46 16.67
CA GLU A 4 10.68 1.02 15.52
C GLU A 4 10.44 -0.48 15.75
N ASP A 5 9.27 -0.81 16.26
CA ASP A 5 8.71 -2.14 16.07
C ASP A 5 8.75 -2.34 14.55
N SER A 6 9.56 -3.30 14.10
CA SER A 6 9.83 -3.53 12.68
C SER A 6 8.54 -4.03 12.03
N ALA A 7 7.61 -3.11 11.75
CA ALA A 7 6.34 -3.39 11.12
C ALA A 7 6.63 -4.17 9.84
N ALA A 8 6.12 -5.40 9.76
CA ALA A 8 6.38 -6.27 8.65
C ALA A 8 5.60 -5.77 7.42
N TYR A 9 6.28 -5.01 6.55
CA TYR A 9 5.68 -4.50 5.34
C TYR A 9 5.66 -5.56 4.22
N THR A 10 4.55 -5.63 3.51
CA THR A 10 4.47 -6.26 2.18
C THR A 10 4.64 -5.19 1.11
N TYR A 11 5.49 -5.41 0.11
CA TYR A 11 5.74 -4.45 -0.96
C TYR A 11 5.18 -4.93 -2.30
N LEU A 12 4.61 -4.00 -3.06
CA LEU A 12 4.17 -4.23 -4.45
C LEU A 12 4.69 -3.10 -5.32
N THR A 13 5.37 -3.45 -6.42
CA THR A 13 5.72 -2.49 -7.47
C THR A 13 4.93 -2.82 -8.72
N VAL A 14 4.07 -1.90 -9.14
CA VAL A 14 3.23 -2.06 -10.34
C VAL A 14 3.88 -1.30 -11.49
N PRO A 15 4.24 -1.96 -12.61
CA PRO A 15 4.74 -1.28 -13.80
C PRO A 15 3.74 -0.26 -14.34
N PRO A 16 4.17 0.72 -15.16
CA PRO A 16 3.29 1.70 -15.79
C PRO A 16 2.44 1.12 -16.94
N ASP A 17 1.81 -0.04 -16.71
CA ASP A 17 0.90 -0.71 -17.63
C ASP A 17 -0.52 -0.69 -17.05
N PRO A 18 -1.48 0.01 -17.69
CA PRO A 18 -2.87 0.06 -17.23
C PRO A 18 -3.53 -1.32 -17.06
N THR A 19 -3.08 -2.33 -17.82
CA THR A 19 -3.58 -3.71 -17.70
C THR A 19 -3.21 -4.35 -16.37
N LEU A 20 -2.12 -3.90 -15.73
CA LEU A 20 -1.64 -4.43 -14.45
C LEU A 20 -2.24 -3.69 -13.24
N ARG A 21 -3.02 -2.62 -13.48
CA ARG A 21 -3.67 -1.86 -12.40
C ARG A 21 -4.55 -2.75 -11.51
N SER A 22 -5.31 -3.65 -12.11
CA SER A 22 -6.19 -4.57 -11.38
C SER A 22 -5.46 -5.56 -10.47
N CYS A 23 -4.14 -5.74 -10.63
CA CYS A 23 -3.34 -6.55 -9.71
C CYS A 23 -3.33 -5.97 -8.28
N ILE A 24 -3.56 -4.66 -8.13
CA ILE A 24 -3.67 -3.99 -6.83
C ILE A 24 -4.84 -4.59 -6.04
N GLY A 25 -6.01 -4.71 -6.66
CA GLY A 25 -7.18 -5.32 -6.02
C GLY A 25 -6.97 -6.75 -5.54
N LEU A 26 -6.23 -7.57 -6.30
CA LEU A 26 -5.91 -8.94 -5.92
C LEU A 26 -5.04 -9.01 -4.65
N VAL A 27 -4.05 -8.14 -4.54
CA VAL A 27 -3.16 -8.08 -3.38
C VAL A 27 -3.92 -7.59 -2.15
N VAL A 28 -4.70 -6.51 -2.30
CA VAL A 28 -5.49 -5.94 -1.19
C VAL A 28 -6.52 -6.95 -0.69
N ALA A 29 -7.24 -7.65 -1.59
CA ALA A 29 -8.18 -8.69 -1.21
C ALA A 29 -7.51 -9.86 -0.46
N GLY A 30 -6.33 -10.30 -0.91
CA GLY A 30 -5.56 -11.36 -0.25
C GLY A 30 -5.08 -10.96 1.15
N LEU A 31 -4.61 -9.71 1.31
CA LEU A 31 -4.18 -9.18 2.60
C LEU A 31 -5.35 -9.00 3.57
N ALA A 32 -6.47 -8.40 3.11
CA ALA A 32 -7.68 -8.24 3.90
C ALA A 32 -8.25 -9.59 4.37
N ALA A 33 -8.28 -10.59 3.48
CA ALA A 33 -8.70 -11.95 3.82
C ALA A 33 -7.81 -12.59 4.89
N ARG A 34 -6.48 -12.38 4.82
CA ARG A 34 -5.53 -12.88 5.82
C ARG A 34 -5.74 -12.23 7.19
N ALA A 35 -6.06 -10.94 7.20
CA ALA A 35 -6.33 -10.15 8.39
C ALA A 35 -7.77 -10.31 8.92
N ARG A 36 -8.61 -11.12 8.27
CA ARG A 36 -10.04 -11.26 8.62
C ARG A 36 -10.82 -9.93 8.61
N ILE A 37 -10.34 -8.96 7.83
CA ILE A 37 -11.01 -7.67 7.66
C ILE A 37 -12.26 -7.88 6.79
N GLY A 38 -13.38 -7.33 7.24
CA GLY A 38 -14.65 -7.40 6.52
C GLY A 38 -14.54 -6.74 5.13
N VAL A 39 -15.40 -7.15 4.20
CA VAL A 39 -15.40 -6.63 2.82
C VAL A 39 -16.01 -5.23 2.69
N ALA A 40 -16.53 -4.65 3.77
CA ALA A 40 -17.10 -3.31 3.76
C ALA A 40 -16.00 -2.28 3.48
N GLY A 41 -16.15 -1.48 2.41
CA GLY A 41 -15.16 -0.49 1.98
C GLY A 41 -13.96 -1.06 1.22
N LEU A 42 -13.90 -2.38 0.98
CA LEU A 42 -12.80 -3.00 0.22
C LEU A 42 -12.78 -2.53 -1.24
N GLU A 43 -13.95 -2.43 -1.87
CA GLU A 43 -14.08 -1.93 -3.25
C GLU A 43 -13.60 -0.48 -3.37
N ASP A 44 -14.09 0.40 -2.48
CA ASP A 44 -13.67 1.82 -2.43
C ASP A 44 -12.16 1.96 -2.18
N ALA A 45 -11.60 1.15 -1.28
CA ALA A 45 -10.17 1.11 -1.01
C ALA A 45 -9.35 0.70 -2.25
N VAL A 46 -9.81 -0.32 -2.97
CA VAL A 46 -9.17 -0.74 -4.21
C VAL A 46 -9.24 0.36 -5.26
N GLU A 47 -10.40 1.00 -5.44
CA GLU A 47 -10.54 2.11 -6.39
C GLU A 47 -9.60 3.28 -6.06
N LEU A 48 -9.48 3.65 -4.78
CA LEU A 48 -8.56 4.70 -4.34
C LEU A 48 -7.10 4.38 -4.64
N LEU A 49 -6.68 3.14 -4.42
CA LEU A 49 -5.30 2.68 -4.67
C LEU A 49 -4.99 2.53 -6.15
N GLU A 50 -5.94 2.00 -6.93
CA GLU A 50 -5.86 1.92 -8.38
C GLU A 50 -5.81 3.29 -9.04
N GLY A 51 -6.51 4.28 -8.47
CA GLY A 51 -6.44 5.68 -8.89
C GLY A 51 -5.06 6.32 -8.70
N GLN A 52 -4.20 5.76 -7.85
CA GLN A 52 -2.81 6.23 -7.70
C GLN A 52 -1.84 5.61 -8.72
N HIS A 53 -2.27 4.59 -9.47
CA HIS A 53 -1.43 3.95 -10.47
C HIS A 53 -1.17 4.91 -11.64
N THR A 54 0.10 5.08 -12.01
CA THR A 54 0.49 5.95 -13.13
C THR A 54 0.86 5.13 -14.35
N SER A 55 0.65 5.69 -15.54
CA SER A 55 1.10 5.09 -16.81
C SER A 55 2.47 5.62 -17.28
N GLU A 56 3.17 6.38 -16.42
CA GLU A 56 4.44 7.02 -16.76
C GLU A 56 5.63 6.37 -16.04
N VAL A 57 5.45 6.05 -14.75
CA VAL A 57 6.48 5.44 -13.89
C VAL A 57 5.90 4.30 -13.06
N PRO A 58 6.73 3.33 -12.64
CA PRO A 58 6.28 2.30 -11.71
C PRO A 58 5.74 2.91 -10.43
N THR A 59 4.59 2.43 -9.96
CA THR A 59 4.01 2.84 -8.69
C THR A 59 4.39 1.83 -7.60
N ARG A 60 4.98 2.32 -6.50
CA ARG A 60 5.39 1.48 -5.37
C ARG A 60 4.41 1.62 -4.23
N TYR A 61 3.92 0.49 -3.76
CA TYR A 61 3.02 0.36 -2.62
C TYR A 61 3.73 -0.40 -1.50
N ARG A 62 3.41 -0.05 -0.26
CA ARG A 62 3.68 -0.88 0.91
C ARG A 62 2.40 -1.07 1.71
N PHE A 63 2.29 -2.22 2.34
CA PHE A 63 1.15 -2.61 3.15
C PHE A 63 1.63 -3.06 4.51
N SER A 64 1.06 -2.51 5.57
CA SER A 64 1.18 -3.09 6.92
C SER A 64 -0.16 -3.72 7.30
N VAL A 65 -0.08 -4.94 7.83
CA VAL A 65 -1.23 -5.71 8.26
C VAL A 65 -1.07 -6.03 9.73
N ASP A 66 -2.09 -5.70 10.51
CA ASP A 66 -2.26 -6.14 11.88
C ASP A 66 -3.53 -7.01 12.02
N GLU A 67 -3.81 -7.53 13.20
CA GLU A 67 -4.96 -8.42 13.44
C GLU A 67 -6.31 -7.80 13.03
N ASP A 68 -6.44 -6.47 13.12
CA ASP A 68 -7.69 -5.75 12.86
C ASP A 68 -7.56 -4.64 11.81
N SER A 69 -6.40 -4.49 11.16
CA SER A 69 -6.20 -3.37 10.23
C SER A 69 -5.29 -3.69 9.05
N LEU A 70 -5.56 -3.02 7.92
CA LEU A 70 -4.70 -2.96 6.74
C LEU A 70 -4.47 -1.50 6.40
N VAL A 71 -3.21 -1.07 6.43
CA VAL A 71 -2.79 0.24 5.96
C VAL A 71 -2.06 0.07 4.65
N ALA A 72 -2.44 0.84 3.64
CA ALA A 72 -1.80 0.88 2.34
C ALA A 72 -1.22 2.26 2.07
N GLU A 73 0.05 2.29 1.74
CA GLU A 73 0.82 3.51 1.48
C GLU A 73 1.46 3.45 0.09
N ILE A 74 1.65 4.63 -0.50
CA ILE A 74 2.34 4.81 -1.78
C ILE A 74 3.62 5.61 -1.59
N GLU A 75 4.66 5.27 -2.34
CA GLU A 75 5.89 6.05 -2.37
C GLU A 75 5.64 7.44 -2.97
N THR A 76 6.07 8.50 -2.29
CA THR A 76 5.97 9.87 -2.79
C THR A 76 7.13 10.20 -3.73
N PRO A 77 6.99 11.19 -4.63
CA PRO A 77 8.06 11.60 -5.53
C PRO A 77 9.35 12.03 -4.81
N GLU A 78 9.25 12.54 -3.59
CA GLU A 78 10.39 12.90 -2.74
C GLU A 78 11.15 11.65 -2.26
N GLY A 79 10.43 10.59 -1.91
CA GLY A 79 11.00 9.29 -1.53
C GLY A 79 11.72 8.61 -2.69
N ALA A 80 11.16 8.68 -3.89
CA ALA A 80 11.75 8.11 -5.11
C ALA A 80 13.07 8.78 -5.54
N ARG A 81 13.33 10.01 -5.08
CA ARG A 81 14.54 10.80 -5.41
C ARG A 81 15.69 10.63 -4.40
N GLY A 82 15.42 10.04 -3.24
CA GLY A 82 16.43 9.76 -2.22
C GLY A 82 17.33 8.59 -2.65
N ASN A 83 18.64 8.83 -2.74
CA ASN A 83 19.62 7.76 -2.96
C ASN A 83 19.67 6.84 -1.72
N GLY A 84 18.83 5.79 -1.71
CA GLY A 84 19.20 4.50 -1.13
C GLY A 84 19.28 4.35 0.39
N GLU A 85 18.61 5.16 1.21
CA GLU A 85 18.38 4.83 2.63
C GLU A 85 16.88 4.91 2.95
N PRO A 86 16.25 3.81 3.41
CA PRO A 86 14.85 3.80 3.79
C PRO A 86 14.75 4.43 5.18
N ASP A 87 14.75 5.76 5.27
CA ASP A 87 14.23 6.42 6.46
C ASP A 87 12.71 6.14 6.47
N GLY A 88 12.26 5.32 7.41
CA GLY A 88 11.01 4.54 7.37
C GLY A 88 9.70 5.32 7.23
N SER A 89 9.76 6.66 7.17
CA SER A 89 8.62 7.56 7.04
C SER A 89 8.81 8.70 6.03
N ALA A 90 10.03 8.98 5.58
CA ALA A 90 10.32 10.05 4.61
C ALA A 90 10.16 9.52 3.18
N GLY A 91 8.92 9.49 2.70
CA GLY A 91 8.64 9.12 1.31
C GLY A 91 7.48 8.17 1.09
N TRP A 92 6.65 7.93 2.10
CA TRP A 92 5.44 7.12 1.98
C TRP A 92 4.23 7.91 2.45
N ARG A 93 3.11 7.76 1.74
CA ARG A 93 1.84 8.43 2.05
C ARG A 93 0.74 7.38 2.18
N THR A 94 0.02 7.38 3.30
CA THR A 94 -1.20 6.59 3.47
C THR A 94 -2.27 7.00 2.47
N VAL A 95 -2.81 6.01 1.76
CA VAL A 95 -3.92 6.20 0.82
C VAL A 95 -5.18 5.56 1.37
N VAL A 96 -5.03 4.40 2.03
CA VAL A 96 -6.13 3.62 2.59
C VAL A 96 -5.74 3.13 3.97
N GLU A 97 -6.72 3.15 4.87
CA GLU A 97 -6.72 2.42 6.13
C GLU A 97 -8.06 1.68 6.23
N LEU A 98 -8.00 0.35 6.27
CA LEU A 98 -9.15 -0.51 6.53
C LEU A 98 -9.06 -1.02 7.96
N VAL A 99 -10.18 -0.95 8.69
CA VAL A 99 -10.30 -1.45 10.07
C VAL A 99 -11.50 -2.36 10.20
N VAL A 100 -11.39 -3.39 11.03
CA VAL A 100 -12.54 -4.21 11.43
C VAL A 100 -13.51 -3.30 12.21
N SER A 101 -14.76 -3.22 11.75
CA SER A 101 -15.83 -2.48 12.43
C SER A 101 -16.44 -3.26 13.60
#